data_AF-A0A5J4PI29-F1
#
_entry.id   AF-A0A5J4PI29-F1
#
_cell.length_a   1.000
_cell.length_b   1.000
_cell.length_c   1.000
_cell.angle_alpha   90.00
_cell.angle_beta   90.00
_cell.angle_gamma   90.00
#
_symmetry.space_group_name_H-M   'P 1'
#
loop_
_entity.id
_entity.type
_entity.pdbx_description
1 polymer ?
#
loop_
_entity_poly.entity_id
_entity_poly.type
_entity_poly.pdbx_seq_one_letter_code
_entity_poly.pdbx_strand_id
1 'polypeptide(L)'
;GYLDLITLWFLSKFGVKPMHFFGLLGSFMFVLGFMAAAYMGVSKLYHVYAGLPYRLITESPYFYLSLTTMITGTQLFLTGFIGELISRNATGRNNYQIEKMI
;
A
#
# COMPACT_ATOMS: atom_id res chain seq x y z
N GLY A 1 26.07 7.20 -12.57
CA GLY A 1 25.27 6.70 -13.72
C GLY A 1 23.79 6.84 -13.43
N TYR A 2 22.89 6.76 -14.42
CA TYR A 2 21.45 7.03 -14.21
C TYR A 2 20.78 6.22 -13.08
N LEU A 3 21.18 4.95 -12.91
CA LEU A 3 20.71 4.09 -11.82
C LEU A 3 21.12 4.61 -10.42
N ASP A 4 22.23 5.33 -10.35
CA ASP A 4 22.76 5.95 -9.14
C ASP A 4 21.92 7.17 -8.74
N LEU A 5 21.45 7.95 -9.72
CA LEU A 5 20.50 9.05 -9.48
C LEU A 5 19.16 8.54 -8.94
N ILE A 6 18.63 7.45 -9.49
CA ILE A 6 17.40 6.82 -9.00
C ILE A 6 17.58 6.34 -7.56
N THR A 7 18.73 5.73 -7.26
CA THR A 7 19.06 5.26 -5.91
C THR A 7 19.21 6.42 -4.93
N LEU A 8 19.87 7.51 -5.33
CA LEU A 8 20.09 8.68 -4.50
C LEU A 8 18.79 9.47 -4.27
N TRP A 9 17.95 9.58 -5.30
CA TRP A 9 16.60 10.14 -5.19
C TRP A 9 15.71 9.30 -4.26
N PHE A 10 15.77 7.98 -4.39
CA PHE A 10 15.08 7.05 -3.50
C PHE A 10 15.56 7.27 -2.06
N LEU A 11 16.85 7.17 -1.78
CA LEU A 11 17.38 7.30 -0.42
C LEU A 11 17.05 8.67 0.21
N SER A 12 17.13 9.75 -0.57
CA SER A 12 16.82 11.10 -0.12
C SER A 12 15.33 11.28 0.27
N LYS A 13 14.40 10.71 -0.50
CA LYS A 13 12.95 10.84 -0.25
C LYS A 13 12.42 9.80 0.75
N PHE A 14 12.93 8.57 0.71
CA PHE A 14 12.52 7.46 1.59
C PHE A 14 13.18 7.47 2.95
N GLY A 15 14.34 8.11 3.13
CA GLY A 15 15.05 8.16 4.41
C GLY A 15 14.29 8.92 5.52
N VAL A 16 13.43 9.88 5.16
CA VAL A 16 12.83 10.81 6.13
C VAL A 16 11.44 10.35 6.63
N LYS A 17 10.55 9.86 5.74
CA LYS A 17 9.16 9.45 6.07
C LYS A 17 8.62 8.33 5.14
N PRO A 18 9.15 7.10 5.22
CA PRO A 18 8.77 6.01 4.31
C PRO A 18 7.28 5.61 4.41
N MET A 19 6.61 5.80 5.56
CA MET A 19 5.18 5.49 5.70
C MET A 19 4.31 6.36 4.79
N HIS A 20 4.68 7.61 4.53
CA HIS A 20 3.79 8.52 3.81
C HIS A 20 3.67 8.18 2.32
N PHE A 21 4.76 7.69 1.72
CA PHE A 21 4.74 7.29 0.31
C PHE A 21 4.08 5.91 0.13
N PHE A 22 4.62 4.89 0.79
CA PHE A 22 4.15 3.52 0.62
C PHE A 22 2.80 3.26 1.32
N GLY A 23 2.55 3.92 2.45
CA GLY A 23 1.28 3.81 3.16
C GLY A 23 0.13 4.44 2.37
N LEU A 24 0.30 5.65 1.82
CA LEU A 24 -0.74 6.29 1.01
C LEU A 24 -1.05 5.46 -0.24
N LEU A 25 -0.02 5.05 -0.98
CA LEU A 25 -0.18 4.27 -2.21
C LEU A 25 -0.76 2.88 -1.91
N GLY A 26 -0.27 2.22 -0.86
CA GLY A 26 -0.78 0.91 -0.42
C GLY A 26 -2.23 0.97 0.04
N SER A 27 -2.60 1.95 0.86
CA SER A 27 -3.99 2.17 1.29
C SER A 27 -4.90 2.48 0.11
N PHE A 28 -4.45 3.30 -0.84
CA PHE A 28 -5.22 3.61 -2.05
C PHE A 28 -5.48 2.35 -2.89
N MET A 29 -4.46 1.54 -3.15
CA MET A 29 -4.61 0.26 -3.86
C MET A 29 -5.53 -0.71 -3.11
N PHE A 30 -5.38 -0.81 -1.79
CA PHE A 30 -6.25 -1.66 -0.97
C PHE A 30 -7.72 -1.23 -1.08
N VAL A 31 -8.02 0.06 -0.97
CA VAL A 31 -9.39 0.59 -1.07
C VAL A 31 -9.97 0.32 -2.46
N LEU A 32 -9.21 0.53 -3.53
CA LEU A 32 -9.65 0.23 -4.89
C LEU A 32 -9.97 -1.26 -5.07
N GLY A 33 -9.07 -2.15 -4.62
CA GLY A 33 -9.30 -3.59 -4.67
C GLY A 33 -10.51 -4.01 -3.84
N PHE A 34 -10.69 -3.41 -2.66
CA PHE A 34 -11.82 -3.66 -1.79
C PHE A 34 -13.15 -3.21 -2.42
N MET A 35 -13.19 -2.03 -3.04
CA MET A 35 -14.39 -1.55 -3.75
C MET A 35 -14.76 -2.46 -4.92
N ALA A 36 -13.76 -2.93 -5.69
CA ALA A 36 -13.99 -3.87 -6.79
C ALA A 36 -14.52 -5.23 -6.29
N ALA A 37 -13.91 -5.77 -5.22
CA ALA A 37 -14.36 -7.02 -4.60
C ALA A 37 -15.76 -6.88 -3.98
N ALA A 38 -16.05 -5.76 -3.31
CA ALA A 38 -17.34 -5.45 -2.72
C ALA A 38 -18.43 -5.33 -3.79
N TYR A 39 -18.15 -4.63 -4.89
CA TYR A 39 -19.08 -4.53 -6.03
C TYR A 39 -19.46 -5.91 -6.57
N MET A 40 -18.47 -6.79 -6.75
CA MET A 40 -18.72 -8.16 -7.21
C MET A 40 -19.49 -9.00 -6.18
N GLY A 41 -19.20 -8.83 -4.89
CA GLY A 41 -19.91 -9.47 -3.80
C GLY A 41 -21.38 -9.04 -3.72
N VAL A 42 -21.64 -7.73 -3.77
CA VAL A 42 -22.99 -7.16 -3.74
C VAL A 42 -23.78 -7.56 -4.98
N SER A 43 -23.17 -7.50 -6.17
CA SER A 43 -23.82 -7.95 -7.40
C SER A 43 -24.25 -9.41 -7.29
N LYS A 44 -23.39 -10.30 -6.78
CA LYS A 44 -23.78 -11.69 -6.54
C LYS A 44 -24.92 -11.82 -5.53
N LEU A 45 -24.85 -11.12 -4.39
CA LEU A 45 -25.90 -11.15 -3.36
C LEU A 45 -27.26 -10.71 -3.94
N TYR A 46 -27.26 -9.67 -4.77
CA TYR A 46 -28.45 -9.18 -5.44
C TYR A 46 -29.05 -10.23 -6.38
N HIS A 47 -28.24 -10.88 -7.22
CA HIS A 47 -28.72 -11.92 -8.14
C HIS A 47 -29.27 -13.13 -7.38
N VAL A 48 -28.62 -13.53 -6.29
CA VAL A 48 -29.10 -14.61 -5.41
C VAL A 48 -30.46 -14.26 -4.79
N TYR A 49 -30.60 -13.03 -4.28
CA TYR A 49 -31.85 -12.56 -3.68
C TYR A 49 -32.99 -12.44 -4.70
N ALA A 50 -32.69 -11.97 -5.92
CA ALA A 50 -33.66 -11.79 -7.00
C ALA A 50 -34.02 -13.09 -7.75
N GLY A 51 -33.42 -14.23 -7.38
CA GLY A 51 -33.62 -15.51 -8.08
C GLY A 51 -33.11 -15.53 -9.51
N LEU A 52 -32.19 -14.62 -9.86
CA LEU A 52 -31.58 -14.52 -11.19
C LEU A 52 -30.42 -15.51 -11.31
N PRO A 53 -30.07 -15.95 -12.54
CA PRO A 53 -28.89 -16.76 -12.76
C PRO A 53 -27.64 -16.02 -12.24
N TYR A 54 -26.90 -16.68 -11.35
CA TYR A 54 -25.66 -16.15 -10.79
C TYR A 54 -24.49 -17.05 -11.17
N ARG A 55 -23.32 -16.45 -11.35
CA ARG A 55 -22.05 -17.17 -11.53
C ARG A 55 -21.21 -17.06 -10.28
N LEU A 56 -20.30 -18.02 -10.10
CA LEU A 56 -19.33 -17.93 -9.01
C LEU A 56 -18.41 -16.74 -9.25
N ILE A 57 -18.20 -15.94 -8.21
CA ILE A 57 -17.29 -14.79 -8.26
C ILE A 57 -15.88 -15.24 -8.68
N THR A 58 -15.48 -16.43 -8.24
CA THR A 58 -14.19 -17.06 -8.53
C THR A 58 -14.03 -17.52 -9.98
N GLU A 59 -15.07 -17.56 -10.79
CA GLU A 59 -14.94 -17.82 -12.24
C GLU A 59 -14.53 -16.55 -13.01
N SER A 60 -14.64 -15.39 -12.37
CA SER A 60 -14.35 -14.11 -13.00
C SER A 60 -12.88 -13.72 -12.79
N PRO A 61 -12.14 -13.39 -13.85
CA PRO A 61 -10.75 -12.90 -13.71
C PRO A 61 -10.68 -11.59 -12.92
N TYR A 62 -11.75 -10.79 -12.92
CA TYR A 62 -11.84 -9.54 -12.16
C TYR A 62 -11.74 -9.77 -10.64
N PHE A 63 -12.19 -10.93 -10.15
CA PHE A 63 -12.07 -11.28 -8.74
C PHE A 63 -10.61 -11.40 -8.34
N TYR A 64 -9.82 -12.16 -9.10
CA TYR A 64 -8.40 -12.35 -8.83
C TYR A 64 -7.64 -11.04 -8.97
N LEU A 65 -7.99 -10.18 -9.93
CA LEU A 65 -7.39 -8.85 -10.04
C LEU A 65 -7.66 -7.98 -8.81
N SER A 66 -8.91 -7.97 -8.33
CA SER A 66 -9.28 -7.23 -7.11
C SER A 66 -8.53 -7.77 -5.88
N LEU A 67 -8.44 -9.10 -5.75
CA LEU A 67 -7.74 -9.78 -4.66
C LEU A 67 -6.24 -9.50 -4.68
N THR A 68 -5.59 -9.64 -5.85
CA THR A 68 -4.16 -9.34 -6.01
C THR A 68 -3.88 -7.89 -5.68
N THR A 69 -4.73 -6.95 -6.12
CA THR A 69 -4.57 -5.52 -5.82
C THR A 69 -4.68 -5.25 -4.32
N MET A 70 -5.61 -5.90 -3.61
CA MET A 70 -5.71 -5.81 -2.14
C MET A 70 -4.46 -6.37 -1.45
N ILE A 71 -3.95 -7.52 -1.88
CA ILE A 71 -2.75 -8.15 -1.32
C ILE A 71 -1.53 -7.24 -1.53
N THR A 72 -1.32 -6.75 -2.75
CA THR A 72 -0.22 -5.83 -3.07
C THR A 72 -0.34 -4.52 -2.29
N GLY A 73 -1.54 -3.94 -2.17
CA GLY A 73 -1.76 -2.74 -1.36
C GLY A 73 -1.42 -2.95 0.12
N THR A 74 -1.80 -4.10 0.68
CA THR A 74 -1.46 -4.48 2.06
C THR A 74 0.05 -4.65 2.23
N GLN A 75 0.72 -5.30 1.28
CA GLN A 75 2.18 -5.47 1.30
C GLN A 75 2.90 -4.11 1.24
N LEU A 76 2.49 -3.21 0.36
CA LEU A 76 3.05 -1.85 0.27
C LEU A 76 2.85 -1.07 1.57
N PHE A 77 1.64 -1.13 2.15
CA PHE A 77 1.36 -0.48 3.43
C PHE A 77 2.28 -1.01 4.55
N LEU A 78 2.41 -2.34 4.66
CA LEU A 78 3.30 -3.00 5.61
C LEU A 78 4.76 -2.61 5.39
N THR A 79 5.24 -2.58 4.14
CA THR A 79 6.60 -2.14 3.81
C THR A 79 6.85 -0.70 4.26
N GLY A 80 5.90 0.21 4.02
CA GLY A 80 5.97 1.60 4.49
C GLY A 80 6.00 1.71 6.01
N PHE A 81 5.16 0.94 6.69
CA PHE A 81 5.09 0.90 8.14
C PHE A 81 6.39 0.35 8.77
N ILE A 82 6.90 -0.76 8.24
CA ILE A 82 8.18 -1.34 8.67
C ILE A 82 9.33 -0.37 8.41
N GLY A 83 9.36 0.27 7.24
CA GLY A 83 10.36 1.28 6.92
C GLY A 83 10.37 2.44 7.93
N GLU A 84 9.20 2.86 8.37
CA GLU A 84 9.05 3.95 9.36
C GLU A 84 9.52 3.51 10.75
N LEU A 85 9.21 2.28 11.16
CA LEU A 85 9.73 1.70 12.41
C LEU A 85 11.25 1.59 12.39
N ILE A 86 11.84 1.12 11.29
CA ILE A 86 13.30 1.01 11.13
C ILE A 86 13.95 2.41 11.16
N SER A 87 13.39 3.38 10.42
CA SER A 87 13.90 4.76 10.40
C SER A 87 13.82 5.43 11.78
N ARG A 88 12.77 5.14 12.56
CA ARG A 88 12.62 5.67 13.93
C ARG A 88 13.55 5.01 14.94
N ASN A 89 13.85 3.72 14.78
CA ASN A 89 14.77 2.98 15.64
C ASN A 89 16.26 3.21 15.30
N ALA A 90 16.58 3.98 14.25
CA ALA A 90 17.96 4.27 13.88
C ALA A 90 18.64 5.15 14.95
N THR A 91 19.73 4.63 15.51
CA THR A 91 20.51 5.16 16.65
C THR A 91 21.12 6.56 16.42
N GLY A 92 21.04 7.13 15.22
CA GLY A 92 21.63 8.43 14.85
C GLY A 92 20.64 9.61 14.78
N ARG A 93 19.35 9.41 15.04
CA ARG A 93 18.32 10.47 14.86
C ARG A 93 18.39 11.60 15.89
N ASN A 94 19.08 11.38 17.02
CA ASN A 94 19.24 12.38 18.08
C ASN A 94 20.64 13.02 18.11
N ASN A 95 21.44 12.89 17.04
CA ASN A 95 22.70 13.62 16.93
C ASN A 95 22.43 15.04 16.41
N TYR A 96 21.81 15.86 17.24
CA TYR A 96 21.81 17.31 17.02
C TYR A 96 23.25 17.79 17.24
N GLN A 97 23.92 18.23 16.16
CA GLN A 97 25.09 19.07 16.34
C GLN A 97 24.58 20.43 16.80
N ILE A 98 24.61 20.68 18.12
CA ILE A 98 24.34 21.99 18.69
C ILE A 98 25.45 22.91 18.20
N GLU A 99 25.15 23.71 17.18
CA GLU A 99 26.14 24.54 16.50
C GLU A 99 26.56 25.77 17.32
N LYS A 100 25.82 26.16 18.37
CA LYS A 100 26.26 27.23 19.29
C LYS A 100 25.45 27.28 20.58
N MET A 101 26.18 27.34 21.70
CA MET A 101 25.72 27.95 22.95
C MET A 101 26.07 29.44 22.83
N ILE A 102 25.10 30.34 23.03
CA ILE A 102 25.31 31.79 23.14
C ILE A 102 25.64 32.10 24.60
#